data_AF-A0A150H4H2-F1
#
_entry.id   AF-A0A150H4H2-F1
#
_cell.length_a   1.000
_cell.length_b   1.000
_cell.length_c   1.000
_cell.angle_alpha   90.00
_cell.angle_beta   90.00
_cell.angle_gamma   90.00
#
_symmetry.space_group_name_H-M   'P 1'
#
loop_
_entity.id
_entity.type
_entity.pdbx_description
1 polymer ?
#
loop_
_entity_poly.entity_id
_entity_poly.type
_entity_poly.pdbx_seq_one_letter_code
_entity_poly.pdbx_strand_id
1 'polypeptide(L)'
;MTVSICSDINQPAFAEYIYQWAATLTQSGANFPFILPVKADKYDDGFKISLLKKMPAGNFDSAGEIQGTIEDIPGKGSVFMIRFFEGPAGLVDRRTAPPTDPQQRLSVVIDSLVDVETIMNTLPSALRNGVAKCR
;
A
#
# COMPACT_ATOMS: atom_id res chain seq x y z
N MET A 1 9.06 -3.84 -3.17
CA MET A 1 10.19 -3.64 -2.23
C MET A 1 10.18 -4.78 -1.24
N THR A 2 11.34 -5.28 -0.81
CA THR A 2 11.43 -6.41 0.15
C THR A 2 12.37 -6.03 1.29
N VAL A 3 11.97 -6.30 2.53
CA VAL A 3 12.79 -6.06 3.73
C VAL A 3 12.83 -7.33 4.56
N SER A 4 14.02 -7.77 4.98
CA SER A 4 14.14 -8.94 5.86
C SER A 4 13.59 -8.61 7.24
N ILE A 5 12.76 -9.51 7.78
CA ILE A 5 12.31 -9.44 9.18
C ILE A 5 13.29 -10.31 9.98
N CYS A 6 13.86 -9.77 11.05
CA CYS A 6 14.71 -10.56 11.95
C CYS A 6 13.88 -11.66 12.62
N SER A 7 14.49 -12.83 12.84
CA SER A 7 13.81 -14.02 13.38
C SER A 7 13.28 -13.86 14.81
N ASP A 8 13.71 -12.83 15.55
CA ASP A 8 13.28 -12.50 16.90
C ASP A 8 12.00 -11.66 16.96
N ILE A 9 11.47 -11.21 15.81
CA ILE A 9 10.30 -10.33 15.76
C ILE A 9 9.01 -11.15 15.88
N ASN A 10 8.11 -10.71 16.77
CA ASN A 10 6.74 -11.19 16.85
C ASN A 10 5.96 -10.73 15.60
N GLN A 11 5.81 -11.62 14.62
CA GLN A 11 5.20 -11.30 13.32
C GLN A 11 3.74 -10.85 13.41
N PRO A 12 2.84 -11.49 14.20
CA PRO A 12 1.49 -10.96 14.41
C PRO A 12 1.45 -9.54 14.97
N ALA A 13 2.31 -9.24 15.96
CA ALA A 13 2.41 -7.89 16.53
C ALA A 13 2.93 -6.87 15.51
N PHE A 14 3.89 -7.29 14.67
CA PHE A 14 4.43 -6.45 13.59
C PHE A 14 3.40 -6.19 12.49
N ALA A 15 2.65 -7.20 12.06
CA ALA A 15 1.56 -7.07 11.10
C ALA A 15 0.49 -6.09 11.61
N GLU A 16 0.09 -6.23 12.87
CA GLU A 16 -0.83 -5.30 13.53
C GLU A 16 -0.26 -3.88 13.55
N TYR A 17 0.99 -3.71 13.96
CA TYR A 17 1.64 -2.40 14.03
C TYR A 17 1.65 -1.70 12.66
N ILE A 18 2.00 -2.42 11.60
CA ILE A 18 2.08 -1.86 10.25
C ILE A 18 0.67 -1.58 9.70
N TYR A 19 -0.34 -2.42 10.00
CA TYR A 19 -1.73 -2.08 9.69
C TYR A 19 -2.16 -0.79 10.40
N GLN A 20 -1.83 -0.61 11.69
CA GLN A 20 -2.14 0.62 12.42
C GLN A 20 -1.49 1.85 11.79
N TRP A 21 -0.23 1.74 11.34
CA TRP A 21 0.39 2.80 10.54
C TRP A 21 -0.45 3.13 9.29
N ALA A 22 -0.81 2.12 8.49
CA ALA A 22 -1.62 2.31 7.29
C ALA A 22 -3.00 2.95 7.61
N ALA A 23 -3.64 2.53 8.70
CA ALA A 23 -4.93 3.09 9.14
C ALA A 23 -4.81 4.54 9.62
N THR A 24 -3.69 4.94 10.23
CA THR A 24 -3.50 6.35 10.65
C THR A 24 -3.35 7.31 9.47
N LEU A 25 -2.92 6.82 8.29
CA LEU A 25 -2.89 7.62 7.06
C LEU A 25 -4.30 8.05 6.62
N THR A 26 -5.34 7.28 6.95
CA THR A 26 -6.73 7.56 6.52
C THR A 26 -7.48 8.46 7.50
N GLN A 27 -7.01 8.56 8.75
CA GLN A 27 -7.72 9.23 9.84
C GLN A 27 -7.20 10.64 10.15
N SER A 28 -5.97 10.97 9.77
CA SER A 28 -5.40 12.29 10.03
C SER A 28 -5.46 13.16 8.78
N GLY A 29 -6.59 13.86 8.59
CA GLY A 29 -6.68 15.00 7.66
C GLY A 29 -5.72 16.15 7.97
N ALA A 30 -4.94 16.05 9.06
CA ALA A 30 -3.90 16.99 9.46
C ALA A 30 -2.48 16.59 9.00
N ASN A 31 -2.23 15.34 8.61
CA ASN A 31 -0.85 14.88 8.34
C ASN A 31 -0.48 14.83 6.85
N PHE A 32 -1.42 14.59 5.94
CA PHE A 32 -1.15 14.68 4.49
C PHE A 32 -2.42 15.06 3.71
N PRO A 33 -2.40 16.18 2.95
CA PRO A 33 -3.50 16.50 2.03
C PRO A 33 -3.42 15.59 0.80
N PHE A 34 -3.97 14.38 0.90
CA PHE A 34 -4.01 13.45 -0.23
C PHE A 34 -4.99 13.92 -1.30
N ILE A 35 -4.62 13.73 -2.57
CA ILE A 35 -5.49 13.99 -3.72
C ILE A 35 -6.65 12.99 -3.76
N LEU A 36 -6.38 11.72 -3.43
CA LEU A 36 -7.39 10.67 -3.40
C LEU A 36 -7.74 10.25 -1.97
N PRO A 37 -9.04 10.05 -1.64
CA PRO A 37 -9.41 9.39 -0.40
C PRO A 37 -8.74 8.03 -0.26
N VAL A 38 -8.27 7.72 0.94
CA VAL A 38 -7.51 6.48 1.20
C VAL A 38 -8.34 5.56 2.08
N LYS A 39 -8.38 4.27 1.74
CA LYS A 39 -8.93 3.21 2.59
C LYS A 39 -7.81 2.23 2.97
N ALA A 40 -7.76 1.83 4.24
CA ALA A 40 -6.88 0.78 4.72
C ALA A 40 -7.71 -0.44 5.13
N ASP A 41 -7.34 -1.60 4.63
CA ASP A 41 -7.91 -2.91 4.98
C ASP A 41 -6.85 -3.74 5.71
N LYS A 42 -7.29 -4.50 6.72
CA LYS A 42 -6.42 -5.39 7.50
C LYS A 42 -6.39 -6.78 6.88
N TYR A 43 -5.20 -7.39 6.87
CA TYR A 43 -5.00 -8.82 6.66
C TYR A 43 -4.36 -9.46 7.89
N ASP A 44 -4.41 -10.79 7.97
CA ASP A 44 -3.80 -11.53 9.07
C ASP A 44 -2.27 -11.35 9.10
N ASP A 45 -1.66 -11.17 7.92
CA ASP A 45 -0.23 -11.05 7.69
C ASP A 45 0.20 -9.64 7.22
N GLY A 46 -0.69 -8.65 7.28
CA GLY A 46 -0.36 -7.29 6.82
C GLY A 46 -1.56 -6.40 6.53
N PHE A 47 -1.51 -5.67 5.42
CA PHE A 47 -2.52 -4.67 5.07
C PHE A 47 -2.65 -4.44 3.56
N LYS A 48 -3.74 -3.77 3.18
CA LYS A 48 -3.92 -3.14 1.88
C LYS A 48 -4.36 -1.69 2.00
N ILE A 49 -3.74 -0.80 1.24
CA ILE A 49 -4.19 0.59 1.04
C ILE A 49 -4.79 0.70 -0.36
N SER A 50 -6.03 1.16 -0.46
CA SER A 50 -6.69 1.50 -1.72
C SER A 50 -6.80 3.02 -1.85
N LEU A 51 -6.28 3.58 -2.95
CA LEU A 51 -6.46 5.00 -3.29
C LEU A 51 -7.77 5.12 -4.07
N LEU A 52 -8.81 5.63 -3.44
CA LEU A 52 -10.17 5.58 -3.95
C LEU A 52 -10.46 6.73 -4.92
N LYS A 53 -11.21 6.39 -5.95
CA LYS A 53 -11.66 7.33 -6.97
C LYS A 53 -13.15 7.13 -7.23
N LYS A 54 -13.86 8.23 -7.48
CA LYS A 54 -15.27 8.18 -7.83
C LYS A 54 -15.42 7.65 -9.26
N MET A 55 -16.22 6.60 -9.42
CA MET A 55 -16.59 6.01 -10.69
C MET A 55 -17.74 6.78 -11.35
N PRO A 56 -17.89 6.72 -12.69
CA PRO A 56 -19.04 7.32 -13.39
C PRO A 56 -20.41 6.86 -12.87
N ALA A 57 -20.50 5.60 -12.41
CA ALA A 57 -21.70 5.03 -11.81
C ALA A 57 -22.03 5.58 -10.40
N GLY A 58 -21.18 6.44 -9.84
CA GLY A 58 -21.40 7.15 -8.58
C GLY A 58 -20.82 6.47 -7.34
N ASN A 59 -20.40 5.20 -7.42
CA ASN A 59 -19.65 4.51 -6.36
C ASN A 59 -18.17 4.93 -6.34
N PHE A 60 -17.44 4.54 -5.30
CA PHE A 60 -15.98 4.67 -5.23
C PHE A 60 -15.33 3.31 -5.44
N ASP A 61 -14.23 3.29 -6.18
CA ASP A 61 -13.41 2.10 -6.40
C ASP A 61 -11.92 2.48 -6.44
N SER A 62 -11.03 1.49 -6.32
CA SER A 62 -9.60 1.71 -6.21
C SER A 62 -9.00 2.15 -7.54
N ALA A 63 -8.32 3.30 -7.56
CA ALA A 63 -7.47 3.71 -8.68
C ALA A 63 -6.14 2.95 -8.69
N GLY A 64 -5.65 2.54 -7.52
CA GLY A 64 -4.48 1.69 -7.36
C GLY A 64 -4.33 1.24 -5.92
N GLU A 65 -3.62 0.14 -5.72
CA GLU A 65 -3.50 -0.52 -4.42
C GLU A 65 -2.05 -0.69 -4.02
N ILE A 66 -1.77 -0.46 -2.74
CA ILE A 66 -0.49 -0.78 -2.07
C ILE A 66 -0.77 -1.91 -1.10
N GLN A 67 -0.09 -3.04 -1.25
CA GLN A 67 -0.23 -4.16 -0.33
C GLN A 67 1.09 -4.43 0.36
N GLY A 68 1.03 -4.56 1.69
CA GLY A 68 2.16 -4.99 2.51
C GLY A 68 1.84 -6.30 3.20
N THR A 69 2.68 -7.31 3.02
CA THR A 69 2.49 -8.66 3.60
C THR A 69 3.79 -9.21 4.19
N ILE A 70 3.66 -10.01 5.24
CA ILE A 70 4.75 -10.82 5.76
C ILE A 70 4.72 -12.17 5.04
N GLU A 71 5.84 -12.56 4.44
CA GLU A 71 5.96 -13.79 3.67
C GLU A 71 7.22 -14.55 4.03
N ASP A 72 7.12 -15.88 4.14
CA ASP A 72 8.27 -16.74 4.27
C ASP A 72 8.87 -17.06 2.90
N ILE A 73 10.11 -16.61 2.68
CA ILE A 73 10.84 -16.90 1.44
C ILE A 73 11.87 -18.01 1.70
N PRO A 74 11.85 -19.10 0.92
CA PRO A 74 12.84 -20.16 1.01
C PRO A 74 14.28 -19.61 0.94
N GLY A 75 15.10 -19.95 1.93
CA GLY A 75 16.50 -19.52 2.02
C GLY A 75 16.72 -18.08 2.50
N LYS A 76 15.66 -17.31 2.78
CA LYS A 76 15.75 -15.94 3.34
C LYS A 76 14.99 -15.76 4.65
N GLY A 77 14.07 -16.67 4.98
CA GLY A 77 13.19 -16.53 6.14
C GLY A 77 12.07 -15.53 5.88
N SER A 78 11.46 -15.04 6.95
CA SER A 78 10.34 -14.11 6.86
C SER A 78 10.79 -12.74 6.36
N VAL A 79 10.10 -12.23 5.36
CA VAL A 79 10.32 -10.90 4.79
C VAL A 79 9.03 -10.11 4.79
N PHE A 80 9.15 -8.80 4.88
CA PHE A 80 8.07 -7.88 4.62
C PHE A 80 8.14 -7.44 3.16
N MET A 81 7.09 -7.75 2.40
CA MET A 81 6.96 -7.45 0.99
C MET A 81 5.96 -6.32 0.77
N ILE A 82 6.36 -5.30 0.00
CA ILE A 82 5.44 -4.28 -0.53
C ILE A 82 5.26 -4.49 -2.03
N ARG A 83 4.00 -4.57 -2.47
CA ARG A 83 3.57 -4.65 -3.87
C ARG A 83 2.58 -3.55 -4.23
N PHE A 84 2.53 -3.24 -5.52
CA PHE A 84 1.57 -2.32 -6.11
C PHE A 84 0.70 -3.07 -7.11
N PHE A 85 -0.60 -2.76 -7.11
CA PHE A 85 -1.56 -3.33 -8.04
C PHE A 85 -2.37 -2.26 -8.75
N GLU A 86 -2.71 -2.55 -9.99
CA GLU A 86 -3.67 -1.77 -10.78
C GLU A 86 -5.07 -1.94 -10.17
N GLY A 87 -5.72 -0.82 -9.85
CA GLY A 87 -7.08 -0.82 -9.33
C GLY A 87 -8.12 -0.71 -10.46
N PRO A 88 -9.37 -1.17 -10.25
CA PRO A 88 -10.43 -1.13 -11.28
C PRO A 88 -10.75 0.29 -11.80
N ALA A 89 -10.52 1.33 -10.99
CA ALA A 89 -10.74 2.73 -11.37
C ALA A 89 -9.50 3.40 -11.99
N GLY A 90 -8.35 2.72 -12.06
CA GLY A 90 -7.05 3.32 -12.39
C GLY A 90 -6.98 3.95 -13.78
N LEU A 91 -7.82 3.50 -14.71
CA LEU A 91 -7.77 3.89 -16.12
C LEU A 91 -9.10 4.48 -16.64
N VAL A 92 -10.09 4.67 -15.76
CA VAL A 92 -11.47 5.00 -16.15
C VAL A 92 -11.63 6.38 -16.81
N ASP A 93 -10.81 7.36 -16.44
CA ASP A 93 -10.92 8.74 -16.97
C ASP A 93 -9.91 9.04 -18.08
N ARG A 94 -9.29 8.01 -18.65
CA ARG A 94 -8.29 8.23 -19.69
C ARG A 94 -8.94 8.71 -20.97
N ARG A 95 -8.35 9.76 -21.54
CA ARG A 95 -8.71 10.27 -22.88
C ARG A 95 -8.18 9.39 -24.01
N THR A 96 -7.22 8.51 -23.72
CA THR A 96 -6.60 7.60 -24.68
C THR A 96 -6.73 6.17 -24.19
N ALA A 97 -6.79 5.22 -25.12
CA ALA A 97 -6.82 3.80 -24.78
C ALA A 97 -5.67 3.42 -23.81
N PRO A 98 -5.92 2.55 -22.83
CA PRO A 98 -4.87 2.08 -21.94
C PRO A 98 -3.88 1.17 -22.69
N PRO A 99 -2.61 1.12 -22.27
CA PRO A 99 -1.65 0.16 -22.80
C PRO A 99 -2.16 -1.29 -22.69
N THR A 100 -1.85 -2.13 -23.68
CA THR A 100 -2.17 -3.57 -23.61
C THR A 100 -1.21 -4.33 -22.71
N ASP A 101 0.01 -3.84 -22.56
CA ASP A 101 1.02 -4.43 -21.68
C ASP A 101 0.71 -4.13 -20.19
N PRO A 102 0.61 -5.16 -19.32
CA PRO A 102 0.29 -4.97 -17.90
C PRO A 102 1.31 -4.13 -17.12
N GLN A 103 2.61 -4.24 -17.43
CA GLN A 103 3.63 -3.47 -16.70
C GLN A 103 3.56 -1.99 -17.06
N GLN A 104 3.35 -1.68 -18.34
CA GLN A 104 3.11 -0.31 -18.79
C GLN A 104 1.83 0.27 -18.19
N ARG A 105 0.74 -0.50 -18.10
CA ARG A 105 -0.48 -0.04 -17.41
C ARG A 105 -0.21 0.30 -15.95
N LEU A 106 0.45 -0.60 -15.23
CA LEU A 106 0.77 -0.40 -13.82
C LEU A 106 1.65 0.85 -13.63
N SER A 107 2.67 1.04 -14.46
CA SER A 107 3.52 2.25 -14.42
C SER A 107 2.69 3.52 -14.58
N VAL A 108 1.82 3.55 -15.59
CA VAL A 108 0.96 4.71 -15.86
C VAL A 108 -0.01 4.99 -14.71
N VAL A 109 -0.53 3.94 -14.07
CA VAL A 109 -1.38 4.09 -12.87
C VAL A 109 -0.56 4.68 -11.73
N ILE A 110 0.61 4.11 -11.42
CA ILE A 110 1.49 4.60 -10.35
C ILE A 110 1.87 6.07 -10.58
N ASP A 111 2.24 6.45 -11.80
CA ASP A 111 2.62 7.83 -12.15
C ASP A 111 1.46 8.82 -11.96
N SER A 112 0.21 8.35 -12.06
CA SER A 112 -0.98 9.19 -11.84
C SER A 112 -1.35 9.34 -10.36
N LEU A 113 -0.80 8.48 -9.49
CA LEU A 113 -1.11 8.45 -8.06
C LEU A 113 -0.05 9.22 -7.27
N VAL A 114 -0.12 10.54 -7.33
CA VAL A 114 0.89 11.43 -6.70
C VAL A 114 1.05 11.23 -5.18
N ASP A 115 0.02 10.69 -4.52
CA ASP A 115 0.04 10.42 -3.08
C ASP A 115 0.90 9.20 -2.73
N VAL A 116 1.18 8.31 -3.69
CA VAL A 116 1.97 7.09 -3.46
C VAL A 116 3.36 7.44 -2.96
N GLU A 117 4.04 8.41 -3.56
CA GLU A 117 5.38 8.82 -3.13
C GLU A 117 5.35 9.31 -1.67
N THR A 118 4.36 10.14 -1.33
CA THR A 118 4.16 10.66 0.02
C THR A 118 3.93 9.54 1.03
N ILE A 119 3.04 8.58 0.73
CA ILE A 119 2.78 7.41 1.58
C ILE A 119 4.08 6.61 1.78
N MET A 120 4.77 6.30 0.69
CA MET A 120 5.97 5.47 0.71
C MET A 120 7.15 6.14 1.41
N ASN A 121 7.23 7.47 1.43
CA ASN A 121 8.24 8.19 2.19
C ASN A 121 8.09 8.03 3.71
N THR A 122 6.90 7.72 4.21
CA THR A 122 6.66 7.49 5.64
C THR A 122 6.95 6.04 6.08
N LEU A 123 6.90 5.09 5.13
CA LEU A 123 7.03 3.66 5.41
C LEU A 123 8.37 3.28 6.08
N PRO A 124 9.56 3.79 5.66
CA PRO A 124 10.82 3.43 6.31
C PRO A 124 10.84 3.71 7.82
N SER A 125 10.25 4.83 8.25
CA SER A 125 10.15 5.18 9.67
C SER A 125 9.17 4.25 10.40
N ALA A 126 8.04 3.90 9.76
CA ALA A 126 7.11 2.92 10.30
C ALA A 126 7.77 1.54 10.48
N LEU A 127 8.52 1.06 9.48
CA LEU A 127 9.22 -0.22 9.56
C LEU A 127 10.23 -0.26 10.71
N ARG A 128 11.06 0.78 10.86
CA ARG A 128 12.03 0.87 11.96
C ARG A 128 11.34 0.85 13.33
N ASN A 129 10.26 1.61 13.48
CA ASN A 129 9.50 1.65 14.72
C ASN A 129 8.80 0.33 15.02
N GLY A 130 8.26 -0.35 14.00
CA GLY A 130 7.65 -1.67 14.15
C GLY A 130 8.67 -2.71 14.59
N VAL A 131 9.83 -2.75 13.96
CA VAL A 131 10.94 -3.63 14.37
C VAL A 131 11.35 -3.36 15.81
N ALA A 132 11.48 -2.10 16.22
CA ALA A 132 11.88 -1.75 17.58
C ALA A 132 10.83 -2.10 18.65
N LYS A 133 9.53 -2.05 18.31
CA LYS A 133 8.42 -2.29 19.24
C LYS A 133 7.97 -3.74 19.32
N CYS A 134 8.31 -4.55 18.33
CA CYS A 134 7.80 -5.93 18.18
C CYS A 134 8.90 -7.00 18.29
N ARG A 135 10.11 -6.62 18.70
CA ARG A 135 11.09 -7.53 19.31
C ARG A 135 10.68 -7.82 20.74
#